data_AF-A0A960DZ27-F1
#
_entry.id   AF-A0A960DZ27-F1
#
_cell.length_a   1.000
_cell.length_b   1.000
_cell.length_c   1.000
_cell.angle_alpha   90.00
_cell.angle_beta   90.00
_cell.angle_gamma   90.00
#
_symmetry.space_group_name_H-M   'P 1'
#
loop_
_entity.id
_entity.type
_entity.pdbx_description
1 polymer ?
#
loop_
_entity_poly.entity_id
_entity_poly.type
_entity_poly.pdbx_seq_one_letter_code
_entity_poly.pdbx_strand_id
1 'polypeptide(L)' 'MLLAIDIGNTQTVIGLFGDDDDVDAVEPSVGHPAAEVGLLDHWRIATNSERTSDEHALVVQEFLGFHGFSFDDDIDGI' A
#
# COMPACT_ATOMS: atom_id res chain seq x y z
N MET A 1 -10.62 -2.16 -0.99
CA MET A 1 -9.35 -1.47 -1.37
C MET A 1 -8.38 -2.39 -2.10
N LEU A 2 -7.40 -1.82 -2.81
CA LEU A 2 -6.36 -2.54 -3.57
C LEU A 2 -4.96 -2.30 -2.98
N LEU A 3 -4.15 -3.35 -2.90
CA LEU A 3 -2.76 -3.26 -2.42
C LEU A 3 -1.77 -3.46 -3.57
N ALA A 4 -1.10 -2.40 -4.00
CA ALA A 4 -0.06 -2.49 -5.03
C ALA A 4 1.33 -2.74 -4.41
N ILE A 5 2.08 -3.69 -4.96
CA ILE A 5 3.45 -4.00 -4.51
C ILE A 5 4.43 -3.89 -5.69
N ASP A 6 5.33 -2.92 -5.62
CA ASP A 6 6.45 -2.74 -6.57
C ASP A 6 7.76 -3.22 -5.94
N ILE A 7 8.30 -4.33 -6.45
CA ILE A 7 9.52 -4.96 -5.93
C ILE A 7 10.71 -4.55 -6.80
N GLY A 8 11.42 -3.51 -6.37
CA GLY A 8 12.66 -3.06 -6.99
C GLY A 8 13.90 -3.79 -6.46
N ASN A 9 15.06 -3.55 -7.08
CA ASN A 9 16.34 -4.16 -6.66
C ASN A 9 16.75 -3.77 -5.23
N THR A 10 16.51 -2.50 -4.85
CA THR A 10 16.96 -1.95 -3.57
C THR A 10 15.79 -1.76 -2.62
N GLN A 11 14.64 -1.37 -3.14
CA GLN A 11 13.49 -0.97 -2.36
C GLN A 11 12.24 -1.64 -2.90
N THR A 12 11.40 -2.10 -1.98
CA THR A 12 10.03 -2.54 -2.25
C THR A 12 9.10 -1.43 -1.77
N VAL A 13 8.19 -1.00 -2.65
CA VAL A 13 7.16 -0.01 -2.33
C VAL A 13 5.81 -0.71 -2.27
N ILE A 14 5.05 -0.42 -1.23
CA ILE A 14 3.71 -0.94 -1.01
C ILE A 14 2.77 0.25 -0.99
N GLY A 15 1.75 0.27 -1.82
CA GLY A 15 0.73 1.32 -1.89
C GLY A 15 -0.66 0.77 -1.62
N LEU A 16 -1.43 1.48 -0.80
CA LEU A 16 -2.83 1.17 -0.52
C LEU A 16 -3.72 2.14 -1.29
N PHE A 17 -4.61 1.60 -2.12
CA PHE A 17 -5.52 2.38 -2.96
C PHE A 17 -6.97 2.15 -2.55
N GLY A 18 -7.69 3.26 -2.37
CA GLY A 18 -9.13 3.30 -2.09
C GLY A 18 -9.96 3.30 -3.36
N ASP A 19 -11.27 3.06 -3.22
CA ASP A 19 -12.20 3.28 -4.31
C ASP A 19 -12.44 4.79 -4.51
N ASP A 20 -12.94 5.18 -5.69
CA ASP A 20 -13.28 6.58 -6.01
C ASP A 20 -14.34 7.20 -5.07
N ASP A 21 -15.00 6.40 -4.23
CA ASP A 21 -15.97 6.86 -3.21
C ASP A 21 -15.31 7.09 -1.83
N ASP A 22 -14.09 6.57 -1.58
CA ASP A 22 -13.32 6.76 -0.33
C ASP A 22 -12.49 8.05 -0.33
N VAL A 23 -12.50 8.80 -1.43
CA VAL A 23 -11.72 10.03 -1.65
C VAL A 23 -12.33 11.26 -0.97
N ASP A 24 -12.59 11.18 0.32
CA ASP A 24 -12.74 12.38 1.18
C ASP A 24 -11.38 12.97 1.60
N ALA A 25 -10.25 12.40 1.12
CA ALA A 25 -8.91 12.90 1.38
C ALA A 25 -8.15 13.18 0.08
N VAL A 26 -7.71 14.43 -0.06
CA VAL A 26 -6.95 15.02 -1.18
C VAL A 26 -7.83 15.41 -2.37
N GLU A 27 -8.44 16.60 -2.25
CA GLU A 27 -8.78 17.43 -3.43
C GLU A 27 -7.68 17.28 -4.49
N PRO A 28 -8.00 17.06 -5.78
CA PRO A 28 -7.00 16.92 -6.83
C PRO A 28 -6.15 18.19 -6.88
N SER A 29 -5.05 18.17 -6.15
CA SER A 29 -4.17 19.31 -6.07
C SER A 29 -3.30 19.25 -7.31
N VAL A 30 -3.42 20.30 -8.12
CA VAL A 30 -2.74 20.45 -9.41
C VAL A 30 -1.24 20.13 -9.22
N GLY A 31 -0.82 18.96 -9.71
CA GLY A 31 0.57 18.51 -9.59
C GLY A 31 0.79 17.05 -9.16
N HIS A 32 -0.23 16.34 -8.66
CA HIS A 32 -0.07 14.91 -8.34
C HIS A 32 0.00 14.07 -9.63
N PRO A 33 1.01 13.18 -9.78
CA PRO A 33 1.09 12.29 -10.92
C PRO A 33 -0.11 11.35 -10.97
N ALA A 34 -0.53 10.94 -12.17
CA ALA A 34 -1.67 10.04 -12.37
C ALA A 34 -1.56 8.71 -11.60
N ALA A 35 -0.33 8.34 -11.19
CA ALA A 35 -0.06 7.14 -10.40
C ALA A 35 -0.46 7.26 -8.91
N GLU A 36 -0.76 8.46 -8.42
CA GLU A 36 -1.14 8.70 -7.01
C GLU A 36 -2.65 8.93 -6.83
N VAL A 37 -3.43 8.85 -7.91
CA VAL A 37 -4.90 8.95 -7.84
C VAL A 37 -5.43 7.77 -7.03
N GLY A 38 -6.22 8.06 -5.99
CA GLY A 38 -6.77 7.05 -5.08
C GLY A 38 -5.79 6.46 -4.07
N LEU A 39 -4.55 6.97 -4.00
CA LEU A 39 -3.55 6.49 -3.04
C LEU A 39 -3.90 6.96 -1.62
N LEU A 40 -4.27 6.02 -0.75
CA LEU A 40 -4.57 6.28 0.66
C LEU A 40 -3.32 6.34 1.51
N ASP A 41 -2.34 5.46 1.24
CA ASP A 41 -1.03 5.48 1.90
C ASP A 41 0.02 4.69 1.12
N HIS A 42 1.29 4.88 1.47
CA HIS A 42 2.39 4.08 0.96
C HIS A 42 3.52 3.87 1.99
N TRP A 43 4.15 2.70 1.89
CA TRP A 43 5.34 2.35 2.68
C TRP A 43 6.48 1.92 1.77
N ARG A 44 7.71 2.18 2.22
CA ARG A 44 8.93 1.77 1.53
C ARG A 44 9.84 1.01 2.48
N ILE A 45 10.27 -0.17 2.04
CA ILE A 45 11.20 -1.02 2.76
C ILE A 45 12.37 -1.44 1.87
N ALA A 46 13.48 -1.84 2.48
CA ALA A 46 14.54 -2.50 1.73
C ALA A 46 14.03 -3.82 1.13
N THR A 47 14.37 -4.04 -0.14
CA THR A 47 14.16 -5.34 -0.78
C THR A 47 15.09 -6.35 -0.14
N ASN A 48 14.51 -7.43 0.36
CA ASN A 48 15.26 -8.56 0.90
C ASN A 48 14.76 -9.83 0.23
N SER A 49 15.56 -10.41 -0.66
CA SER A 49 15.22 -11.64 -1.39
C SER A 49 15.20 -12.89 -0.52
N GLU A 50 15.79 -12.82 0.68
CA GLU A 50 15.81 -13.92 1.63
C GLU A 50 14.61 -13.89 2.59
N ARG A 51 13.79 -12.83 2.55
CA ARG A 51 12.62 -12.69 3.42
C ARG A 51 11.59 -13.78 3.10
N THR A 52 11.12 -14.46 4.12
CA THR A 52 10.16 -15.55 3.96
C THR A 52 8.73 -15.03 3.77
N SER A 53 7.82 -15.90 3.31
CA SER A 53 6.42 -15.52 3.10
C SER A 53 5.71 -15.06 4.38
N ASP A 54 6.02 -15.69 5.52
CA ASP A 54 5.46 -15.33 6.82
C ASP A 54 6.04 -14.01 7.35
N GLU A 55 7.32 -13.75 7.12
CA GLU A 55 7.92 -12.44 7.41
C GLU A 55 7.30 -11.34 6.53
N HIS A 56 7.04 -11.62 5.25
CA HIS A 56 6.29 -10.70 4.38
C HIS A 56 4.88 -10.45 4.90
N ALA A 57 4.15 -11.48 5.32
CA ALA A 57 2.82 -11.35 5.86
C ALA A 57 2.80 -10.49 7.14
N LEU A 58 3.74 -10.72 8.07
CA LEU A 58 3.86 -9.92 9.28
C LEU A 58 4.13 -8.44 8.99
N VAL A 59 5.07 -8.16 8.07
CA VAL A 59 5.40 -6.79 7.67
C VAL A 59 4.19 -6.07 7.05
N VAL A 60 3.47 -6.74 6.14
CA VAL A 60 2.28 -6.16 5.51
C VAL A 60 1.16 -5.95 6.53
N GLN A 61 0.91 -6.91 7.42
CA GLN A 61 -0.08 -6.78 8.49
C GLN A 61 0.24 -5.61 9.43
N GLU A 62 1.51 -5.41 9.77
CA GLU A 62 1.93 -4.31 10.64
C GLU A 62 1.69 -2.94 10.00
N PHE A 63 1.98 -2.80 8.69
CA PHE A 63 1.71 -1.57 7.94
C PHE A 63 0.22 -1.22 7.89
N LEU A 64 -0.62 -2.19 7.54
CA LEU A 64 -2.07 -1.99 7.53
C LEU A 64 -2.59 -1.65 8.92
N GLY A 65 -2.10 -2.34 9.94
CA GLY A 65 -2.48 -2.14 11.33
C GLY A 65 -2.16 -0.73 11.87
N PHE A 66 -1.09 -0.08 11.40
CA PHE A 66 -0.79 1.31 11.79
C PHE A 66 -1.88 2.30 11.37
N HIS A 67 -2.61 1.99 10.29
CA HIS A 67 -3.67 2.83 9.75
C HIS A 67 -5.08 2.31 10.07
N GLY A 68 -5.17 1.30 10.94
CA GLY A 68 -6.44 0.72 11.37
C GLY A 68 -7.08 -0.21 10.35
N PHE A 69 -6.34 -0.61 9.32
CA PHE A 69 -6.79 -1.57 8.32
C PHE A 69 -6.33 -2.99 8.67
N SER A 70 -7.06 -3.96 8.16
CA SER A 70 -6.79 -5.38 8.24
C SER A 70 -6.70 -5.96 6.83
N PHE A 71 -5.88 -7.00 6.67
CA PHE A 71 -5.75 -7.63 5.37
C PHE A 71 -7.02 -8.38 4.96
N ASP A 72 -7.65 -9.11 5.89
CA ASP A 72 -8.78 -9.98 5.60
C ASP A 72 -10.12 -9.24 5.43
N ASP A 73 -10.33 -8.11 6.11
CA ASP A 73 -11.62 -7.38 6.05
C ASP A 73 -11.61 -6.24 5.03
N ASP A 74 -10.45 -5.64 4.73
CA ASP A 74 -10.38 -4.36 4.03
C ASP A 74 -9.72 -4.43 2.63
N ILE A 75 -8.97 -5.50 2.33
CA ILE A 75 -8.23 -5.66 1.07
C ILE A 75 -8.94 -6.64 0.14
N ASP A 76 -9.40 -6.14 -1.00
CA ASP A 76 -10.15 -6.91 -2.01
C ASP A 76 -9.24 -7.50 -3.10
N GLY A 77 -7.99 -7.05 -3.18
CA GLY A 77 -7.03 -7.51 -4.19
C GLY A 77 -5.60 -6.97 -4.02
N ILE A 78 -4.67 -7.64 -4.72
CA ILE A 78 -3.25 -7.29 -4.86
C ILE A 78 -2.91 -7.18 -6.34
#